data_AF-A0A7C4RD15-F1
#
_entry.id   AF-A0A7C4RD15-F1
#
_cell.length_a   1.000
_cell.length_b   1.000
_cell.length_c   1.000
_cell.angle_alpha   90.00
_cell.angle_beta   90.00
_cell.angle_gamma   90.00
#
_symmetry.space_group_name_H-M   'P 1'
#
loop_
_entity.id
_entity.type
_entity.pdbx_description
1 polymer ?
#
loop_
_entity_poly.entity_id
_entity_poly.type
_entity_poly.pdbx_seq_one_letter_code
_entity_poly.pdbx_strand_id
1 'polypeptide(L)'
;MSEEELIKLIKQQIAVEDINVKEVAESEKKVGNAAAKLYLSVIKMDSQKHVEILKGILNFLSKSLPPENLWQYKLESYVDPLVVKKELERHMEREKQMIQHIENEIKKTKDEALKMLLQYIGDEERRHHKIIETILKHT
;
A
#
# COMPACT_ATOMS: atom_id res chain seq x y z
N MET A 1 3.89 22.50 12.52
CA MET A 1 2.53 22.23 12.03
C MET A 1 1.70 21.81 13.22
N SER A 2 0.55 22.43 13.45
CA SER A 2 -0.40 22.03 14.50
C SER A 2 -1.15 20.76 14.11
N GLU A 3 -1.80 20.12 15.08
CA GLU A 3 -2.65 18.96 14.83
C GLU A 3 -3.82 19.29 13.89
N GLU A 4 -4.44 20.47 14.06
CA GLU A 4 -5.51 20.94 13.19
C GLU A 4 -5.04 21.15 11.74
N GLU A 5 -3.83 21.69 11.56
CA GLU A 5 -3.21 21.85 10.24
C GLU A 5 -2.95 20.49 9.58
N LEU A 6 -2.47 19.50 10.35
CA LEU A 6 -2.25 18.14 9.88
C LEU A 6 -3.57 17.46 9.48
N ILE A 7 -4.61 17.56 10.31
CA ILE A 7 -5.95 17.01 10.02
C ILE A 7 -6.51 17.63 8.74
N LYS A 8 -6.35 18.94 8.57
CA LYS A 8 -6.80 19.64 7.35
C LYS A 8 -6.04 19.13 6.12
N LEU A 9 -4.72 19.00 6.20
CA LEU A 9 -3.89 18.48 5.13
C LEU A 9 -4.30 17.06 4.73
N ILE A 10 -4.53 16.17 5.71
CA ILE A 10 -4.97 14.79 5.45
C ILE A 10 -6.34 14.77 4.75
N LYS A 11 -7.30 15.57 5.22
CA LYS A 11 -8.62 15.66 4.58
C LYS A 11 -8.53 16.15 3.14
N GLN A 12 -7.65 17.12 2.87
CA GLN A 12 -7.40 17.61 1.51
C GLN A 12 -6.79 16.50 0.64
N GLN A 13 -5.80 15.75 1.15
CA GLN A 13 -5.19 14.66 0.40
C GLN A 13 -6.20 13.54 0.09
N ILE A 14 -7.08 13.18 1.03
CA ILE A 14 -8.17 12.22 0.78
C ILE A 14 -9.03 12.69 -0.40
N ALA A 15 -9.42 13.97 -0.41
CA ALA A 15 -10.23 14.51 -1.50
C ALA A 15 -9.50 14.49 -2.85
N VAL A 16 -8.19 14.76 -2.88
CA VAL A 16 -7.35 14.67 -4.08
C VAL A 16 -7.31 13.23 -4.60
N GLU A 17 -7.05 12.26 -3.72
CA GLU A 17 -6.97 10.85 -4.11
C GLU A 17 -8.34 10.31 -4.58
N ASP A 18 -9.44 10.69 -3.94
CA ASP A 18 -10.80 10.32 -4.37
C ASP A 18 -11.14 10.88 -5.76
N ILE A 19 -10.67 12.09 -6.08
CA ILE A 19 -10.79 12.67 -7.43
C ILE A 19 -9.95 11.84 -8.41
N ASN A 20 -8.69 11.53 -8.05
CA ASN A 20 -7.79 10.76 -8.91
C ASN A 20 -8.38 9.38 -9.23
N VAL A 21 -8.98 8.68 -8.26
CA VAL A 21 -9.66 7.39 -8.49
C VAL A 21 -10.72 7.52 -9.58
N LYS A 22 -11.53 8.58 -9.56
CA LYS A 22 -12.60 8.82 -10.55
C LYS A 22 -12.03 9.15 -11.92
N GLU A 23 -11.07 10.06 -11.99
CA GLU A 23 -10.47 10.52 -13.25
C GLU A 23 -9.69 9.40 -13.96
N VAL A 24 -8.93 8.61 -13.19
CA VAL A 24 -8.20 7.45 -13.71
C VAL A 24 -9.18 6.36 -14.17
N ALA A 25 -10.27 6.11 -13.44
CA ALA A 25 -11.30 5.15 -13.86
C ALA A 25 -11.99 5.57 -15.17
N GLU A 26 -12.24 6.87 -15.39
CA GLU A 26 -12.77 7.37 -16.65
C GLU A 26 -11.75 7.25 -17.80
N SER A 27 -10.47 7.45 -17.51
CA SER A 27 -9.39 7.26 -18.49
C SER A 27 -9.22 5.77 -18.87
N GLU A 28 -9.32 4.87 -17.90
CA GLU A 28 -9.24 3.41 -18.06
C GLU A 28 -10.35 2.88 -18.98
N LYS A 29 -11.55 3.49 -18.95
CA LYS A 29 -12.66 3.14 -19.86
C LYS A 29 -12.42 3.55 -21.31
N LYS A 30 -11.64 4.61 -21.53
CA LYS A 30 -11.44 5.24 -22.85
C LYS A 30 -10.21 4.71 -23.58
N VAL A 31 -9.26 4.11 -22.86
CA VAL A 31 -8.02 3.62 -23.48
C VAL A 31 -8.27 2.31 -24.23
N GLY A 32 -7.84 2.26 -25.50
CA GLY A 32 -7.92 1.05 -26.33
C GLY A 32 -6.72 0.11 -26.22
N ASN A 33 -5.65 0.54 -25.56
CA ASN A 33 -4.43 -0.25 -25.38
C ASN A 33 -4.49 -1.06 -24.06
N ALA A 34 -4.30 -2.38 -24.16
CA ALA A 34 -4.41 -3.29 -23.02
C ALA A 34 -3.40 -3.01 -21.90
N ALA A 35 -2.14 -2.75 -22.25
CA ALA A 35 -1.10 -2.44 -21.27
C ALA A 35 -1.37 -1.13 -20.54
N ALA A 36 -1.75 -0.08 -21.28
CA ALA A 36 -2.12 1.20 -20.70
C ALA A 36 -3.34 1.06 -19.78
N LYS A 37 -4.32 0.23 -20.15
CA LYS A 37 -5.48 -0.08 -19.31
C LYS A 37 -5.06 -0.70 -17.98
N LEU A 38 -4.23 -1.75 -18.02
CA LEU A 38 -3.72 -2.42 -16.82
C LEU A 38 -2.93 -1.46 -15.93
N TYR A 39 -2.11 -0.59 -16.52
CA TYR A 39 -1.35 0.40 -15.76
C TYR A 39 -2.25 1.47 -15.11
N LEU A 40 -3.32 1.91 -15.79
CA LEU A 40 -4.33 2.78 -15.19
C LEU A 40 -5.07 2.07 -14.05
N SER A 41 -5.34 0.76 -14.17
CA SER A 41 -5.90 -0.02 -13.06
C SER A 41 -4.96 -0.02 -11.84
N VAL A 42 -3.64 -0.15 -12.05
CA VAL A 42 -2.63 -0.05 -10.98
C VAL A 42 -2.69 1.32 -10.28
N ILE A 43 -2.63 2.42 -11.03
CA ILE A 43 -2.69 3.77 -10.47
C ILE A 43 -3.96 3.98 -9.66
N LYS A 44 -5.10 3.52 -10.18
CA LYS A 44 -6.39 3.61 -9.48
C LYS A 44 -6.36 2.86 -8.14
N MET A 45 -5.81 1.64 -8.13
CA MET A 45 -5.68 0.83 -6.91
C MET A 45 -4.75 1.49 -5.88
N ASP A 46 -3.66 2.13 -6.34
CA ASP A 46 -2.77 2.89 -5.47
C ASP A 46 -3.45 4.08 -4.81
N SER A 47 -4.23 4.86 -5.56
CA SER A 47 -5.00 5.95 -4.96
C SER A 47 -6.04 5.46 -3.95
N GLN A 48 -6.70 4.32 -4.23
CA GLN A 48 -7.61 3.69 -3.26
C GLN A 48 -6.86 3.27 -1.99
N LYS A 49 -5.67 2.66 -2.12
CA LYS A 49 -4.79 2.31 -1.00
C LYS A 49 -4.42 3.54 -0.17
N HIS A 50 -4.08 4.66 -0.82
CA HIS A 50 -3.74 5.91 -0.13
C HIS A 50 -4.93 6.47 0.65
N VAL A 51 -6.13 6.49 0.06
CA VAL A 51 -7.35 6.94 0.75
C VAL A 51 -7.57 6.16 2.04
N GLU A 52 -7.46 4.83 2.00
CA GLU A 52 -7.70 3.99 3.18
C GLU A 52 -6.63 4.20 4.27
N ILE A 53 -5.36 4.34 3.89
CA ILE A 53 -4.29 4.68 4.84
C ILE A 53 -4.55 6.05 5.49
N LEU A 54 -4.89 7.07 4.69
CA LEU A 54 -5.15 8.43 5.18
C LEU A 54 -6.38 8.50 6.10
N LYS A 55 -7.44 7.75 5.79
CA LYS A 55 -8.60 7.58 6.68
C LYS A 55 -8.20 6.91 8.00
N GLY A 56 -7.33 5.91 7.95
CA GLY A 56 -6.76 5.27 9.15
C GLY A 56 -6.01 6.26 10.04
N ILE A 57 -5.15 7.10 9.45
CA ILE A 57 -4.43 8.17 10.17
C ILE A 57 -5.42 9.19 10.75
N LEU A 58 -6.41 9.64 9.96
CA LEU A 58 -7.41 10.60 10.43
C LEU A 58 -8.22 10.04 11.60
N ASN A 59 -8.61 8.77 11.54
CA ASN A 59 -9.31 8.08 12.62
C ASN A 59 -8.45 8.00 13.89
N PHE A 60 -7.14 7.78 13.75
CA PHE A 60 -6.22 7.80 14.88
C PHE A 60 -6.14 9.18 15.54
N LEU A 61 -5.96 10.25 14.74
CA LEU A 61 -5.86 11.63 15.23
C LEU A 61 -7.17 12.13 15.85
N SER A 62 -8.32 11.63 15.39
CA SER A 62 -9.64 12.11 15.87
C SER A 62 -10.05 11.53 17.24
N LYS A 63 -9.23 10.70 17.88
CA LYS A 63 -9.56 10.08 19.18
C LYS A 63 -9.22 11.02 20.32
N SER A 64 -10.10 11.09 21.33
CA SER A 64 -9.97 12.03 22.46
C SER A 64 -8.74 11.82 23.35
N LEU A 65 -8.12 10.64 23.30
CA LEU A 65 -6.88 10.27 23.98
C LEU A 65 -6.04 9.41 23.02
N PRO A 66 -5.40 10.01 22.00
CA PRO A 66 -4.50 9.27 21.14
C PRO A 66 -3.26 8.88 21.97
N PRO A 67 -2.69 7.67 21.80
CA PRO A 67 -1.41 7.32 22.39
C PRO A 67 -0.31 8.25 21.85
N GLU A 68 0.86 8.23 22.49
CA GLU A 68 2.00 9.08 22.12
C GLU A 68 2.39 8.96 20.63
N ASN A 69 2.21 7.77 20.03
CA ASN A 69 2.38 7.53 18.60
C ASN A 69 1.62 6.30 18.10
N LEU A 70 1.59 6.12 16.77
CA LEU A 70 0.89 5.01 16.09
C LEU A 70 1.41 3.62 16.49
N TRP A 71 2.70 3.45 16.83
CA TRP A 71 3.26 2.15 17.23
C TRP A 71 2.78 1.72 18.62
N GLN A 72 2.47 2.67 19.49
CA GLN A 72 1.94 2.40 20.82
C GLN A 72 0.40 2.22 20.83
N TYR A 73 -0.26 2.42 19.68
CA TYR A 73 -1.72 2.27 19.59
C TYR A 73 -2.12 0.79 19.64
N LYS A 74 -2.62 0.36 20.79
CA LYS A 74 -3.19 -0.98 20.95
C LYS A 74 -4.65 -0.99 20.50
N LEU A 75 -4.95 -1.76 19.45
CA LEU A 75 -6.31 -2.19 19.16
C LEU A 75 -6.72 -3.22 20.22
N GLU A 76 -8.00 -3.28 20.59
CA GLU A 76 -8.57 -4.13 21.66
C GLU A 76 -8.44 -5.66 21.41
N SER A 77 -7.52 -6.12 20.56
CA SER A 77 -7.37 -7.53 20.22
C SER A 77 -6.42 -8.26 21.18
N TYR A 78 -6.91 -9.35 21.76
CA TYR A 78 -6.15 -10.33 22.55
C TYR A 78 -5.33 -11.28 21.67
N VAL A 79 -4.62 -10.76 20.66
CA VAL A 79 -3.77 -11.61 19.81
C VAL A 79 -2.37 -11.67 20.41
N ASP A 80 -1.86 -12.90 20.57
CA ASP A 80 -0.50 -13.15 21.05
C ASP A 80 0.53 -12.51 20.09
N PRO A 81 1.40 -11.60 20.58
CA PRO A 81 2.44 -10.98 19.76
C PRO A 81 3.36 -12.00 19.05
N LEU A 82 3.60 -13.17 19.64
CA LEU A 82 4.38 -14.24 19.02
C LEU A 82 3.69 -14.83 17.80
N VAL A 83 2.35 -14.93 17.84
CA VAL A 83 1.56 -15.40 16.69
C VAL A 83 1.67 -14.38 15.56
N VAL A 84 1.47 -13.09 15.85
CA VAL A 84 1.60 -12.02 14.83
C VAL A 84 3.00 -12.02 14.22
N LYS A 85 4.04 -12.08 15.05
CA LYS A 85 5.43 -12.14 14.58
C LYS A 85 5.67 -13.31 13.61
N LYS A 86 5.24 -14.52 13.98
CA LYS A 86 5.42 -15.70 13.13
C LYS A 86 4.65 -15.60 11.81
N GLU A 87 3.47 -14.99 11.83
CA GLU A 87 2.67 -14.73 10.63
C GLU A 87 3.37 -13.73 9.69
N LEU A 88 3.94 -12.66 10.25
CA LEU A 88 4.71 -11.66 9.50
C LEU A 88 6.00 -12.25 8.91
N GLU A 89 6.76 -13.04 9.67
CA GLU A 89 7.96 -13.74 9.18
C GLU A 89 7.62 -14.72 8.04
N ARG A 90 6.48 -15.42 8.14
CA ARG A 90 6.00 -16.29 7.06
C ARG A 90 5.59 -15.50 5.83
N HIS A 91 4.99 -14.32 6.01
CA HIS A 91 4.65 -13.44 4.89
C HIS A 91 5.91 -12.99 4.16
N MET A 92 6.94 -12.56 4.89
CA MET A 92 8.24 -12.18 4.34
C MET A 92 8.90 -13.27 3.50
N GLU A 93 8.78 -14.54 3.90
CA GLU A 93 9.29 -15.66 3.11
C GLU A 93 8.52 -15.84 1.80
N ARG A 94 7.20 -15.63 1.80
CA ARG A 94 6.37 -15.68 0.59
C ARG A 94 6.72 -14.54 -0.38
N GLU A 95 6.96 -13.33 0.12
CA GLU A 95 7.39 -12.20 -0.69
C GLU A 95 8.72 -12.49 -1.39
N LYS A 96 9.70 -13.08 -0.69
CA LYS A 96 10.98 -13.48 -1.29
C LYS A 96 10.79 -14.46 -2.45
N GLN A 97 9.94 -15.46 -2.26
CA GLN A 97 9.62 -16.43 -3.30
C GLN A 97 8.92 -15.77 -4.49
N MET A 98 8.00 -14.84 -4.22
CA MET A 98 7.30 -14.09 -5.26
C MET A 98 8.26 -13.20 -6.06
N ILE A 99 9.14 -12.47 -5.40
CA ILE A 99 10.17 -11.64 -6.05
C ILE A 99 11.05 -12.49 -6.97
N GLN A 100 11.55 -13.62 -6.48
CA GLN A 100 12.37 -14.53 -7.30
C GLN A 100 11.60 -15.06 -8.51
N HIS A 101 10.33 -15.40 -8.33
CA HIS A 101 9.48 -15.86 -9.42
C HIS A 101 9.30 -14.76 -10.49
N ILE A 102 8.94 -13.54 -10.08
CA ILE A 102 8.76 -12.38 -10.96
C ILE A 102 10.05 -12.06 -11.71
N GLU A 103 11.20 -12.03 -11.03
CA GLU A 103 12.50 -11.79 -11.66
C GLU A 103 12.82 -12.81 -12.76
N ASN A 104 12.42 -14.07 -12.57
CA ASN A 104 12.60 -15.11 -13.57
C ASN A 104 11.64 -14.95 -14.76
N GLU A 105 10.38 -14.55 -14.53
CA GLU A 105 9.43 -14.29 -15.60
C GLU A 105 9.79 -13.05 -16.43
N ILE A 106 10.31 -12.00 -15.79
CA ILE A 106 10.86 -10.79 -16.45
C ILE A 106 11.96 -11.14 -17.46
N LYS A 107 12.80 -12.12 -17.15
CA LYS A 107 13.89 -12.57 -18.05
C LYS A 107 13.38 -13.36 -19.25
N LYS A 108 12.21 -14.00 -19.14
CA LYS A 108 11.63 -14.87 -20.18
C LYS A 108 10.72 -14.11 -21.14
N THR A 109 10.06 -13.05 -20.66
CA THR A 109 9.14 -12.27 -21.49
C THR A 109 9.89 -11.35 -22.46
N LYS A 110 9.39 -11.28 -23.70
CA LYS A 110 9.80 -10.30 -24.71
C LYS A 110 8.84 -9.11 -24.82
N ASP A 111 7.69 -9.19 -24.14
CA ASP A 111 6.72 -8.12 -24.10
C ASP A 111 7.16 -7.09 -23.06
N GLU A 112 7.60 -5.92 -23.55
CA GLU A 112 8.11 -4.83 -22.72
C GLU A 112 7.04 -4.23 -21.80
N ALA A 113 5.76 -4.25 -22.20
CA ALA A 113 4.68 -3.79 -21.35
C ALA A 113 4.40 -4.78 -20.21
N LEU A 114 4.40 -6.08 -20.51
CA LEU A 114 4.31 -7.11 -19.47
C LEU A 114 5.50 -7.05 -18.51
N LYS A 115 6.71 -6.82 -19.05
CA LYS A 115 7.92 -6.65 -18.25
C LYS A 115 7.80 -5.49 -17.27
N MET A 116 7.30 -4.35 -17.72
CA MET A 116 7.07 -3.16 -16.90
C MET A 116 6.06 -3.45 -15.76
N LEU A 117 4.95 -4.14 -16.05
CA LEU A 117 3.95 -4.49 -15.04
C LEU A 117 4.50 -5.49 -14.01
N LEU A 118 5.25 -6.50 -14.45
CA LEU A 118 5.92 -7.44 -13.55
C LEU A 118 6.96 -6.74 -12.69
N GLN A 119 7.74 -5.80 -13.25
CA GLN A 119 8.69 -5.00 -12.49
C GLN A 119 7.99 -4.20 -11.39
N TYR A 120 6.87 -3.56 -11.70
CA TYR A 120 6.07 -2.83 -10.70
C TYR A 120 5.65 -3.74 -9.54
N ILE A 121 5.12 -4.94 -9.82
CA ILE A 121 4.72 -5.90 -8.78
C ILE A 121 5.95 -6.31 -7.94
N GLY A 122 7.08 -6.65 -8.58
CA GLY A 122 8.29 -7.00 -7.87
C GLY A 122 8.81 -5.88 -6.95
N ASP A 123 8.66 -4.62 -7.38
CA ASP A 123 9.04 -3.46 -6.58
C ASP A 123 8.06 -3.21 -5.41
N GLU A 124 6.77 -3.50 -5.58
CA GLU A 124 5.78 -3.51 -4.49
C GLU A 124 6.17 -4.51 -3.40
N GLU A 125 6.46 -5.76 -3.77
CA GLU A 125 6.81 -6.80 -2.79
C GLU A 125 8.10 -6.46 -2.02
N ARG A 126 9.08 -5.82 -2.67
CA ARG A 126 10.28 -5.33 -1.96
C ARG A 126 9.96 -4.22 -0.96
N ARG A 127 8.96 -3.38 -1.25
CA ARG A 127 8.50 -2.35 -0.30
C ARG A 127 7.76 -2.99 0.86
N HIS A 128 6.85 -3.93 0.60
CA HIS A 128 6.13 -4.66 1.64
C HIS A 128 7.09 -5.35 2.62
N HIS A 129 8.13 -6.02 2.10
CA HIS A 129 9.16 -6.65 2.92
C HIS A 129 9.80 -5.71 3.93
N LYS A 130 10.21 -4.53 3.48
CA LYS A 130 10.83 -3.51 4.34
C LYS A 130 9.85 -2.94 5.35
N ILE A 131 8.57 -2.83 4.98
CA ILE A 131 7.51 -2.39 5.90
C ILE A 131 7.35 -3.43 7.01
N ILE A 132 7.31 -4.73 6.69
CA ILE A 132 7.18 -5.80 7.68
C ILE A 132 8.41 -5.86 8.60
N GLU A 133 9.63 -5.72 8.06
CA GLU A 133 10.84 -5.59 8.88
C GLU A 133 10.75 -4.42 9.87
N THR A 134 10.12 -3.32 9.45
CA THR A 134 9.90 -2.16 10.32
C THR A 134 8.87 -2.45 11.40
N ILE A 135 7.76 -3.12 11.06
CA ILE A 135 6.75 -3.54 12.03
C ILE A 135 7.36 -4.45 13.10
N LEU A 136 8.16 -5.45 12.69
CA LEU A 136 8.84 -6.39 13.60
C LEU A 136 9.87 -5.74 14.54
N LYS A 137 10.34 -4.51 14.24
CA LYS A 137 11.20 -3.73 15.15
C LYS A 137 10.41 -2.98 16.22
N HIS A 138 9.11 -2.80 16.01
CA HIS A 138 8.21 -2.04 16.88
C HIS A 138 7.16 -2.93 17.58
N THR A 139 7.17 -4.24 17.32
CA THR A 139 6.30 -5.26 17.93
C THR A 139 7.14 -6.30 18.65
#